data_AF-A0A950RTN9-F1
#
_entry.id   AF-A0A950RTN9-F1
#
_cell.length_a   1.000
_cell.length_b   1.000
_cell.length_c   1.000
_cell.angle_alpha   90.00
_cell.angle_beta   90.00
_cell.angle_gamma   90.00
#
_symmetry.space_group_name_H-M   'P 1'
#
loop_
_entity.id
_entity.type
_entity.pdbx_description
1 polymer ?
#
loop_
_entity_poly.entity_id
_entity_poly.type
_entity_poly.pdbx_seq_one_letter_code
_entity_poly.pdbx_strand_id
1 'polypeptide(L)'
;MTIVTSRADFEKLVDLRMKEAKHLLDQNDWDGAYYLAGYAVEFALKIRIISQLMKSNSFPEKKLAENFYKHELILLRKFAGLEDEMDNDPAVRSQWEMVKDWSEQSRYEIGTTEQEAKNLYDAIEKGVLPWIKARW
;
A
#
# COMPACT_ATOMS: atom_id res chain seq x y z
N MET A 1 -8.70 15.58 15.75
CA MET A 1 -7.84 14.66 14.97
C MET A 1 -7.67 13.39 15.78
N THR A 2 -7.84 12.23 15.16
CA THR A 2 -7.61 10.93 15.80
C THR A 2 -6.40 10.30 15.14
N ILE A 3 -5.45 9.82 15.94
CA ILE A 3 -4.31 9.05 15.44
C ILE A 3 -4.83 7.67 15.02
N VAL A 4 -4.32 7.13 13.92
CA VAL A 4 -4.64 5.78 13.46
C VAL A 4 -4.27 4.78 14.54
N THR A 5 -5.25 4.05 15.07
CA THR A 5 -5.01 3.09 16.18
C THR A 5 -5.59 1.70 15.90
N SER A 6 -6.35 1.54 14.80
CA SER A 6 -7.07 0.31 14.51
C SER A 6 -7.00 -0.10 13.04
N ARG A 7 -7.33 -1.37 12.78
CA ARG A 7 -7.57 -1.90 11.41
C ARG A 7 -8.60 -1.04 10.65
N ALA A 8 -9.70 -0.70 11.30
CA ALA A 8 -10.78 0.09 10.69
C ALA A 8 -10.33 1.51 10.28
N ASP A 9 -9.38 2.10 11.01
CA ASP A 9 -8.80 3.39 10.62
C ASP A 9 -7.94 3.26 9.36
N PHE A 10 -7.16 2.18 9.23
CA PHE A 10 -6.41 1.90 8.00
C PHE A 10 -7.34 1.63 6.80
N GLU A 11 -8.45 0.92 6.99
CA GLU A 11 -9.43 0.68 5.91
C GLU A 11 -9.99 2.01 5.38
N LYS A 12 -10.36 2.92 6.29
CA LYS A 12 -10.80 4.29 5.90
C LYS A 12 -9.70 5.05 5.18
N LEU A 13 -8.44 4.91 5.60
CA LEU A 13 -7.32 5.57 4.95
C LEU A 13 -7.04 5.01 3.55
N VAL A 14 -7.19 3.70 3.33
CA VAL A 14 -7.08 3.11 1.98
C VAL A 14 -8.08 3.80 1.05
N ASP A 15 -9.35 3.84 1.44
CA ASP A 15 -10.40 4.41 0.59
C ASP A 15 -10.23 5.92 0.41
N LEU A 16 -9.80 6.64 1.45
CA LEU A 16 -9.52 8.07 1.38
C LEU A 16 -8.37 8.36 0.40
N ARG A 17 -7.24 7.65 0.51
CA ARG A 17 -6.06 7.88 -0.34
C ARG A 17 -6.33 7.53 -1.79
N MET A 18 -7.05 6.44 -2.07
CA MET A 18 -7.43 6.10 -3.44
C MET A 18 -8.36 7.15 -4.06
N LYS A 19 -9.31 7.68 -3.27
CA LYS A 19 -10.20 8.77 -3.71
C LYS A 19 -9.42 10.06 -4.00
N GLU A 20 -8.53 10.47 -3.10
CA GLU A 20 -7.70 11.67 -3.27
C GLU A 20 -6.77 11.53 -4.48
N ALA A 21 -6.07 10.40 -4.60
CA ALA A 21 -5.20 10.12 -5.74
C ALA A 21 -5.97 10.16 -7.06
N LYS A 22 -7.19 9.61 -7.12
CA LYS A 22 -8.03 9.68 -8.32
C LYS A 22 -8.38 11.11 -8.70
N HIS A 23 -8.76 11.92 -7.72
CA HIS A 23 -9.12 13.31 -7.97
C HIS A 23 -7.95 14.11 -8.53
N LEU A 24 -6.76 13.94 -7.95
CA LEU A 24 -5.53 14.58 -8.43
C LEU A 24 -5.17 14.10 -9.85
N LEU A 25 -5.28 12.80 -10.11
CA LEU A 25 -5.05 12.22 -11.43
C LEU A 25 -5.99 12.85 -12.49
N ASP A 26 -7.27 13.04 -12.14
CA ASP A 26 -8.27 13.65 -13.04
C ASP A 26 -8.04 15.15 -13.29
N GLN A 27 -7.25 15.82 -12.45
CA GLN A 27 -6.88 17.23 -12.58
C GLN A 27 -5.48 17.43 -13.17
N ASN A 28 -4.79 16.35 -13.55
CA ASN A 28 -3.41 16.35 -14.02
C ASN A 28 -2.34 16.70 -12.95
N ASP A 29 -2.68 16.55 -11.67
CA ASP A 29 -1.76 16.75 -10.55
C ASP A 29 -0.96 15.47 -10.25
N TRP A 30 -0.01 15.15 -11.14
CA TRP A 30 0.68 13.85 -11.20
C TRP A 30 1.50 13.50 -9.96
N ASP A 31 2.33 14.43 -9.48
CA ASP A 31 3.17 14.23 -8.30
C ASP A 31 2.31 13.88 -7.08
N GLY A 32 1.22 14.62 -6.88
CA GLY A 32 0.28 14.40 -5.78
C GLY A 32 -0.48 13.08 -5.92
N ALA A 33 -0.93 12.74 -7.13
CA ALA A 33 -1.63 11.49 -7.39
C ALA A 33 -0.74 10.28 -7.10
N TYR A 34 0.51 10.30 -7.59
CA TYR A 34 1.50 9.24 -7.38
C TYR A 34 1.85 9.07 -5.89
N TYR A 35 2.15 10.18 -5.22
CA TYR A 35 2.44 10.18 -3.78
C TYR A 35 1.28 9.61 -2.96
N LEU A 36 0.04 10.03 -3.20
CA LEU A 36 -1.08 9.56 -2.39
C LEU A 36 -1.50 8.12 -2.72
N ALA A 37 -1.39 7.68 -3.97
CA ALA A 37 -1.81 6.34 -4.39
C ALA A 37 -1.02 5.24 -3.65
N GLY A 38 0.30 5.36 -3.54
CA GLY A 38 1.13 4.32 -2.93
C GLY A 38 0.85 4.07 -1.44
N TYR A 39 0.37 5.08 -0.70
CA TYR A 39 -0.08 4.86 0.69
C TYR A 39 -1.22 3.84 0.81
N ALA A 40 -2.08 3.72 -0.19
CA ALA A 40 -3.16 2.73 -0.15
C ALA A 40 -2.61 1.30 -0.05
N VAL A 41 -1.47 1.02 -0.69
CA VAL A 41 -0.79 -0.28 -0.65
C VAL A 41 -0.17 -0.52 0.72
N GLU A 42 0.53 0.49 1.25
CA GLU A 42 1.09 0.44 2.60
C GLU A 42 0.02 0.09 3.65
N PHE A 43 -1.11 0.79 3.60
CA PHE A 43 -2.21 0.58 4.54
C PHE A 43 -2.87 -0.80 4.36
N ALA A 44 -3.04 -1.26 3.12
CA ALA A 44 -3.54 -2.61 2.84
C ALA A 44 -2.62 -3.71 3.41
N LEU A 45 -1.31 -3.55 3.28
CA LEU A 45 -0.33 -4.48 3.88
C LEU A 45 -0.39 -4.45 5.41
N LYS A 46 -0.51 -3.26 6.00
CA LYS A 46 -0.67 -3.08 7.46
C LYS A 46 -1.95 -3.74 7.99
N ILE A 47 -3.06 -3.63 7.26
CA ILE A 47 -4.31 -4.35 7.57
C ILE A 47 -4.06 -5.86 7.57
N ARG A 48 -3.40 -6.39 6.54
CA ARG A 48 -3.09 -7.82 6.44
C ARG A 48 -2.27 -8.34 7.62
N ILE A 49 -1.23 -7.59 8.01
CA ILE A 49 -0.40 -7.89 9.19
C ILE A 49 -1.25 -7.92 10.46
N ILE A 50 -2.06 -6.89 10.71
CA ILE A 50 -2.94 -6.82 11.88
C ILE A 50 -3.87 -8.04 11.93
N SER A 51 -4.47 -8.41 10.79
CA SER A 51 -5.36 -9.57 10.71
C SER A 51 -4.68 -10.91 11.01
N GLN A 52 -3.39 -11.05 10.69
CA GLN A 52 -2.61 -12.24 11.08
C GLN A 52 -2.33 -12.25 12.57
N LEU A 53 -1.93 -11.11 13.13
CA LEU A 53 -1.66 -10.98 14.56
C LEU A 53 -2.90 -11.24 15.40
N MET A 54 -4.07 -10.74 14.99
CA MET A 54 -5.34 -10.99 15.68
C MET A 54 -5.75 -12.47 15.69
N LYS A 55 -5.27 -13.28 14.74
CA LYS A 55 -5.53 -14.73 14.71
C LYS A 55 -4.54 -15.51 15.57
N SER A 56 -3.42 -14.91 15.94
CA SER A 56 -2.39 -15.56 16.75
C SER A 56 -2.54 -15.18 18.22
N ASN A 57 -2.35 -16.15 19.12
CA ASN A 57 -2.21 -15.89 20.55
C ASN A 57 -0.77 -15.51 20.94
N SER A 58 0.13 -15.34 19.98
CA SER A 58 1.53 -14.94 20.20
C SER A 58 1.67 -13.41 20.20
N PHE A 59 2.49 -12.88 21.11
CA PHE A 59 2.92 -11.49 21.04
C PHE A 59 3.68 -11.24 19.73
N PRO A 60 3.51 -10.06 19.10
CA PRO A 60 4.27 -9.71 17.91
C PRO A 60 5.77 -9.66 18.24
N GLU A 61 6.60 -10.15 17.33
CA GLU A 61 8.05 -10.01 17.46
C GLU A 61 8.43 -8.52 17.53
N LYS A 62 9.40 -8.16 18.37
CA LYS A 62 9.87 -6.77 18.52
C LYS A 62 10.19 -6.11 17.17
N LYS A 63 10.79 -6.89 16.27
CA LYS A 63 11.12 -6.47 14.90
C LYS A 63 9.87 -6.09 14.10
N LEU A 64 8.77 -6.82 14.24
CA LEU A 64 7.52 -6.46 13.57
C LEU A 64 6.98 -5.12 14.08
N ALA A 65 6.96 -4.92 15.40
CA ALA A 65 6.48 -3.67 15.99
C ALA A 65 7.30 -2.45 15.56
N GLU A 66 8.63 -2.57 15.50
CA GLU A 66 9.53 -1.50 15.06
C GLU A 66 9.39 -1.19 13.56
N ASN A 67 9.25 -2.23 12.73
CA ASN A 67 9.22 -2.07 11.28
C ASN A 67 7.81 -1.81 10.72
N PHE A 68 6.74 -2.03 11.50
CA PHE A 68 5.37 -1.71 11.07
C PHE A 68 5.21 -0.22 10.73
N TYR A 69 5.99 0.66 11.35
CA TYR A 69 5.97 2.10 11.06
C TYR A 69 7.00 2.52 10.01
N LYS A 70 7.82 1.59 9.49
CA LYS A 70 8.64 1.88 8.32
C LYS A 70 7.75 1.83 7.09
N HIS A 71 7.82 2.86 6.28
CA HIS A 71 7.02 3.06 5.07
C HIS A 71 7.59 2.25 3.88
N GLU A 72 8.10 1.05 4.14
CA GLU A 72 8.80 0.20 3.16
C GLU A 72 7.91 -0.95 2.68
N LEU A 73 7.42 -0.86 1.45
CA LEU A 73 6.43 -1.81 0.91
C LEU A 73 6.94 -3.26 0.87
N ILE A 74 8.19 -3.48 0.44
CA ILE A 74 8.80 -4.82 0.36
C ILE A 74 8.84 -5.48 1.75
N LEU A 75 9.26 -4.71 2.77
CA LEU A 75 9.34 -5.20 4.14
C LEU A 75 7.96 -5.48 4.74
N LEU A 76 6.98 -4.61 4.46
CA LEU A 76 5.59 -4.84 4.88
C LEU A 76 4.96 -6.05 4.18
N ARG A 77 5.26 -6.28 2.90
CA ARG A 77 4.82 -7.49 2.17
C ARG A 77 5.37 -8.77 2.80
N LYS A 78 6.65 -8.75 3.19
CA LYS A 78 7.28 -9.84 3.94
C LYS A 78 6.58 -10.12 5.25
N PHE A 79 6.36 -9.09 6.07
CA PHE A 79 5.66 -9.26 7.34
C PHE A 79 4.20 -9.66 7.20
N ALA A 80 3.57 -9.28 6.09
CA ALA A 80 2.23 -9.73 5.72
C ALA A 80 2.19 -11.19 5.25
N GLY A 81 3.34 -11.86 5.12
CA GLY A 81 3.44 -13.24 4.63
C GLY A 81 2.93 -13.40 3.20
N LEU A 82 3.08 -12.38 2.36
CA LEU A 82 2.57 -12.34 0.98
C LEU A 82 3.69 -12.46 -0.07
N GLU A 83 4.93 -12.76 0.32
CA GLU A 83 6.06 -12.92 -0.61
C GLU A 83 5.78 -14.03 -1.62
N ASP A 84 5.81 -15.29 -1.20
CA ASP A 84 5.65 -16.41 -2.13
C ASP A 84 4.33 -16.39 -2.90
N GLU A 85 3.24 -15.98 -2.26
CA GLU A 85 1.92 -15.98 -2.90
C GLU A 85 1.82 -14.95 -4.03
N MET A 86 2.39 -13.76 -3.83
CA MET A 86 2.36 -12.70 -4.84
C MET A 86 3.40 -12.94 -5.97
N ASP A 87 4.54 -13.58 -5.66
CA ASP A 87 5.55 -13.93 -6.69
C ASP A 87 5.08 -15.03 -7.64
N ASN A 88 4.24 -15.93 -7.13
CA ASN A 88 3.71 -17.08 -7.87
C ASN A 88 2.33 -16.83 -8.51
N ASP A 89 1.71 -15.66 -8.28
CA ASP A 89 0.44 -15.30 -8.88
C ASP A 89 0.63 -14.31 -10.05
N PRO A 90 0.52 -14.79 -11.30
CA PRO A 90 0.68 -13.94 -12.48
C PRO A 90 -0.32 -12.79 -12.55
N ALA A 91 -1.45 -12.87 -11.86
CA ALA A 91 -2.50 -11.86 -11.88
C ALA A 91 -2.10 -10.56 -11.16
N VAL A 92 -1.14 -10.63 -10.23
CA VAL A 92 -0.69 -9.47 -9.44
C VAL A 92 0.80 -9.20 -9.54
N ARG A 93 1.61 -10.19 -9.90
CA ARG A 93 3.08 -10.08 -9.92
C ARG A 93 3.55 -8.87 -10.72
N SER A 94 3.02 -8.65 -11.93
CA SER A 94 3.44 -7.54 -12.79
C SER A 94 3.09 -6.17 -12.21
N GLN A 95 1.96 -6.07 -11.52
CA GLN A 95 1.49 -4.86 -10.88
C GLN A 95 2.28 -4.59 -9.61
N TRP A 96 2.65 -5.63 -8.86
CA TRP A 96 3.56 -5.49 -7.73
C TRP A 96 4.92 -4.95 -8.16
N GLU A 97 5.51 -5.46 -9.24
CA GLU A 97 6.79 -4.98 -9.74
C GLU A 97 6.78 -3.48 -10.10
N MET A 98 5.62 -2.94 -10.50
CA MET A 98 5.43 -1.51 -10.75
C MET A 98 5.31 -0.67 -9.47
N VAL A 99 4.78 -1.26 -8.41
CA VAL A 99 4.38 -0.53 -7.19
C VAL A 99 5.43 -0.62 -6.09
N LYS A 100 6.21 -1.70 -6.05
CA LYS A 100 7.11 -2.03 -4.93
C LYS A 100 8.17 -0.97 -4.63
N ASP A 101 8.55 -0.19 -5.63
CA ASP A 101 9.60 0.84 -5.54
C ASP A 101 9.04 2.20 -5.10
N TRP A 102 7.72 2.34 -4.94
CA TRP A 102 7.11 3.52 -4.34
C TRP A 102 7.59 3.71 -2.89
N SER A 103 7.82 4.96 -2.51
CA SER A 103 8.08 5.35 -1.12
C SER A 103 7.43 6.69 -0.77
N GLU A 104 7.29 6.96 0.52
CA GLU A 104 6.84 8.24 1.05
C GLU A 104 7.79 9.41 0.74
N GLN A 105 9.02 9.12 0.30
CA GLN A 105 9.99 10.12 -0.13
C GLN A 105 9.56 10.82 -1.42
N SER A 106 8.68 10.21 -2.24
CA SER A 106 8.14 10.85 -3.44
C SER A 106 7.35 12.14 -3.16
N ARG A 107 7.02 12.43 -1.88
CA ARG A 107 6.56 13.76 -1.44
C ARG A 107 7.54 14.89 -1.76
N TYR A 108 8.83 14.59 -1.79
CA TYR A 108 9.91 15.55 -2.02
C TYR A 108 10.46 15.48 -3.45
N GLU A 109 9.90 14.61 -4.28
CA GLU A 109 10.21 14.50 -5.69
C GLU A 109 9.27 15.40 -6.50
N ILE A 110 9.75 15.92 -7.62
CA ILE A 110 8.98 16.77 -8.53
C ILE A 110 9.24 16.26 -9.95
N GLY A 111 8.20 16.22 -10.77
CA GLY A 111 8.32 15.89 -12.18
C GLY A 111 7.82 14.49 -12.54
N THR A 112 6.99 13.88 -11.69
CA THR A 112 6.23 12.69 -12.04
C THR A 112 5.47 12.94 -13.33
N THR A 113 5.67 12.06 -14.31
CA THR A 113 4.99 12.14 -15.58
C THR A 113 3.55 11.61 -15.46
N GLU A 114 2.70 12.04 -16.38
CA GLU A 114 1.34 11.50 -16.53
C GLU A 114 1.35 9.97 -16.61
N GLN A 115 2.29 9.40 -17.38
CA GLN A 115 2.38 7.95 -17.58
C GLN A 115 2.76 7.22 -16.29
N GLU A 116 3.70 7.73 -15.51
CA GLU A 116 4.10 7.15 -14.22
C GLU A 116 2.95 7.19 -13.22
N ALA A 117 2.29 8.34 -13.07
CA ALA A 117 1.14 8.48 -12.17
C ALA A 117 -0.01 7.53 -12.54
N LYS A 118 -0.36 7.45 -13.83
CA LYS A 118 -1.41 6.55 -14.32
C LYS A 118 -1.03 5.08 -14.17
N ASN A 119 0.21 4.70 -14.49
CA ASN A 119 0.68 3.33 -14.36
C ASN A 119 0.65 2.87 -12.90
N LEU A 120 1.17 3.68 -11.97
CA LEU A 120 1.14 3.36 -10.55
C LEU A 120 -0.30 3.25 -10.07
N TYR A 121 -1.15 4.24 -10.37
CA TYR A 121 -2.54 4.24 -9.95
C TYR A 121 -3.29 3.00 -10.43
N ASP A 122 -3.17 2.65 -11.72
CA ASP A 122 -3.83 1.48 -12.31
C ASP A 122 -3.31 0.15 -11.73
N ALA A 123 -1.99 0.04 -11.54
CA ALA A 123 -1.38 -1.15 -10.92
C ALA A 123 -1.90 -1.36 -9.49
N ILE A 124 -2.15 -0.28 -8.75
CA ILE A 124 -2.73 -0.33 -7.42
C ILE A 124 -4.22 -0.65 -7.49
N GLU A 125 -5.02 0.16 -8.18
CA GLU A 125 -6.49 0.07 -8.20
C GLU A 125 -6.99 -1.27 -8.75
N LYS A 126 -6.40 -1.74 -9.85
CA LYS A 126 -6.87 -2.92 -10.60
C LYS A 126 -6.09 -4.19 -10.29
N GLY A 127 -4.98 -4.09 -9.55
CA GLY A 127 -4.08 -5.20 -9.28
C GLY A 127 -3.82 -5.39 -7.79
N VAL A 128 -2.80 -4.70 -7.28
CA VAL A 128 -2.26 -4.94 -5.94
C VAL A 128 -3.31 -4.77 -4.85
N LEU A 129 -4.10 -3.69 -4.90
CA LEU A 129 -5.08 -3.40 -3.86
C LEU A 129 -6.17 -4.47 -3.77
N PRO A 130 -6.96 -4.78 -4.81
CA PRO A 130 -7.99 -5.82 -4.74
C PRO A 130 -7.43 -7.19 -4.39
N TRP A 131 -6.22 -7.50 -4.83
CA TRP A 131 -5.55 -8.76 -4.49
C TRP A 131 -5.24 -8.86 -2.98
N ILE A 132 -4.74 -7.78 -2.36
CA ILE A 132 -4.54 -7.76 -0.90
C ILE A 132 -5.90 -7.74 -0.20
N LYS A 133 -6.92 -7.02 -0.73
CA LYS A 133 -8.28 -6.97 -0.15
C LYS A 133 -8.91 -8.35 0.03
N ALA A 134 -8.70 -9.25 -0.94
CA ALA A 134 -9.18 -10.63 -0.86
C ALA A 134 -8.58 -11.44 0.31
N ARG A 135 -7.51 -10.94 0.95
CA ARG A 135 -6.76 -11.59 2.04
C ARG A 135 -6.80 -10.80 3.36
N TRP A 136 -7.55 -9.70 3.40
CA TRP A 136 -7.66 -8.76 4.53
C TRP A 136 -8.18 -9.39 5.81
#